data_AF-R7LJT4-F1
#
_entry.id   AF-R7LJT4-F1
#
_cell.length_a   1.000
_cell.length_b   1.000
_cell.length_c   1.000
_cell.angle_alpha   90.00
_cell.angle_beta   90.00
_cell.angle_gamma   90.00
#
_symmetry.space_group_name_H-M   'P 1'
#
loop_
_entity.id
_entity.type
_entity.pdbx_description
1 polymer ?
#
loop_
_entity_poly.entity_id
_entity_poly.type
_entity_poly.pdbx_seq_one_letter_code
_entity_poly.pdbx_strand_id
1 'polypeptide(L)'
;MQYKDEKSLHLRKLFGQVVKNIRENQIGLSGNKFANEYGINDSNLGKIERAEIDCKFVTFWKIAEALGVKPSEFVKILEDILGDDFTLIDE
;
A
#
# COMPACT_ATOMS: atom_id res chain seq x y z
N MET A 1 -17.31 -14.32 11.48
CA MET A 1 -16.89 -14.09 10.08
C MET A 1 -16.54 -12.62 9.78
N GLN A 2 -17.01 -11.66 10.59
CA GLN A 2 -16.73 -10.21 10.44
C GLN A 2 -15.27 -9.81 10.76
N TYR A 3 -14.63 -10.47 11.73
CA TYR A 3 -13.24 -10.18 12.16
C TYR A 3 -12.19 -10.33 11.05
N LYS A 4 -12.38 -11.29 10.13
CA LYS A 4 -11.45 -11.53 9.01
C LYS A 4 -11.38 -10.33 8.04
N ASP A 5 -12.51 -9.63 7.86
CA ASP A 5 -12.58 -8.46 7.00
C ASP A 5 -11.94 -7.24 7.67
N GLU A 6 -12.05 -7.10 8.99
CA GLU A 6 -11.48 -5.97 9.74
C GLU A 6 -9.95 -5.97 9.75
N LYS A 7 -9.30 -7.10 10.08
CA LYS A 7 -7.84 -7.20 10.07
C LYS A 7 -7.27 -7.00 8.66
N SER A 8 -7.91 -7.60 7.66
CA SER A 8 -7.54 -7.42 6.25
C SER A 8 -7.73 -5.97 5.79
N LEU A 9 -8.83 -5.32 6.19
CA LEU A 9 -9.07 -3.91 5.91
C LEU A 9 -8.04 -3.01 6.61
N HIS A 10 -7.65 -3.34 7.85
CA HIS A 10 -6.61 -2.62 8.58
C HIS A 10 -5.28 -2.63 7.82
N LEU A 11 -4.82 -3.82 7.39
CA LEU A 11 -3.62 -3.95 6.56
C LEU A 11 -3.71 -3.12 5.27
N ARG A 12 -4.85 -3.18 4.56
CA ARG A 12 -5.04 -2.43 3.30
C ARG A 12 -5.02 -0.92 3.52
N LYS A 13 -5.62 -0.42 4.60
CA LYS A 13 -5.58 1.00 4.96
C LYS A 13 -4.15 1.44 5.25
N LEU A 14 -3.41 0.66 6.01
CA LEU A 14 -2.02 0.97 6.32
C LEU A 14 -1.16 0.96 5.06
N PHE A 15 -1.28 -0.07 4.22
CA PHE A 15 -0.62 -0.15 2.92
C PHE A 15 -0.86 1.12 2.10
N GLY A 16 -2.13 1.48 1.91
CA GLY A 16 -2.53 2.66 1.14
C GLY A 16 -1.98 3.97 1.71
N GLN A 17 -2.00 4.10 3.04
CA GLN A 17 -1.46 5.26 3.74
C GLN A 17 0.05 5.39 3.58
N VAL A 18 0.80 4.28 3.65
CA VAL A 18 2.26 4.28 3.45
C VAL A 18 2.60 4.68 2.01
N VAL A 19 1.90 4.11 1.01
CA VAL A 19 2.06 4.51 -0.40
C VAL A 19 1.84 6.01 -0.57
N LYS A 20 0.71 6.52 -0.07
CA LYS A 20 0.36 7.94 -0.15
C LYS A 20 1.38 8.83 0.54
N ASN A 21 1.82 8.46 1.74
CA ASN A 21 2.78 9.21 2.54
C ASN A 21 4.14 9.33 1.83
N ILE A 22 4.67 8.23 1.30
CA ILE A 22 5.95 8.26 0.57
C ILE A 22 5.79 9.09 -0.70
N ARG A 23 4.71 8.89 -1.46
CA ARG A 23 4.43 9.64 -2.69
C ARG A 23 4.35 11.15 -2.45
N GLU A 24 3.64 11.58 -1.41
CA GLU A 24 3.40 13.01 -1.13
C GLU A 24 4.60 13.66 -0.45
N ASN A 25 5.20 13.01 0.55
CA ASN A 25 6.19 13.65 1.41
C ASN A 25 7.65 13.40 0.98
N GLN A 26 7.92 12.32 0.25
CA GLN A 26 9.28 12.03 -0.24
C GLN A 26 9.45 12.39 -1.72
N ILE A 27 8.44 12.06 -2.54
CA ILE A 27 8.51 12.26 -4.00
C ILE A 27 7.89 13.61 -4.41
N GLY A 28 6.88 14.09 -3.69
CA GLY A 28 6.23 15.37 -3.98
C GLY A 28 5.28 15.35 -5.18
N LEU A 29 4.76 14.17 -5.55
CA LEU A 29 3.86 14.01 -6.70
C LEU A 29 2.41 13.78 -6.26
N SER A 30 1.46 14.31 -7.02
CA SER A 30 0.05 13.91 -6.89
C SER A 30 -0.16 12.49 -7.41
N GLY A 31 -1.22 11.82 -6.97
CA GLY A 31 -1.56 10.46 -7.42
C GLY A 31 -1.61 10.34 -8.95
N ASN A 32 -2.25 11.29 -9.63
CA ASN A 32 -2.34 11.27 -11.10
C ASN A 32 -0.98 11.47 -11.77
N LYS A 33 -0.13 12.38 -11.26
CA LYS A 33 1.21 12.59 -11.83
C LYS A 33 2.08 11.35 -11.65
N PHE A 34 2.10 10.80 -10.44
CA PHE A 34 2.83 9.58 -10.12
C PHE A 34 2.35 8.40 -10.98
N ALA A 35 1.04 8.19 -11.07
CA ALA A 35 0.48 7.11 -11.86
C ALA A 35 0.88 7.20 -13.34
N ASN A 36 0.77 8.39 -13.94
CA ASN A 36 1.16 8.63 -15.33
C ASN A 36 2.65 8.41 -15.58
N GLU A 37 3.51 8.91 -14.68
CA GLU A 37 4.97 8.83 -14.82
C GLU A 37 5.50 7.39 -14.79
N TYR A 38 4.89 6.53 -13.97
CA TYR A 38 5.34 5.15 -13.78
C TYR A 38 4.43 4.10 -14.44
N GLY A 39 3.49 4.51 -15.30
CA GLY A 39 2.61 3.60 -16.03
C GLY A 39 1.68 2.77 -15.13
N ILE A 40 1.24 3.35 -14.01
CA ILE A 40 0.27 2.78 -13.08
C ILE A 40 -1.10 3.36 -13.43
N ASN A 41 -2.17 2.56 -13.34
CA ASN A 41 -3.52 3.09 -13.51
C ASN A 41 -3.88 4.00 -12.32
N ASP A 42 -4.14 5.28 -12.59
CA ASP A 42 -4.43 6.33 -11.61
C ASP A 42 -5.67 6.02 -10.75
N SER A 43 -6.75 5.53 -11.37
CA SER A 43 -7.96 5.10 -10.66
C SER A 43 -7.66 3.99 -9.66
N ASN A 44 -6.90 2.97 -10.07
CA ASN A 44 -6.50 1.88 -9.20
C ASN A 44 -5.57 2.35 -8.09
N LEU A 45 -4.59 3.21 -8.38
CA LEU A 45 -3.70 3.77 -7.36
C LEU A 45 -4.52 4.48 -6.28
N GLY A 46 -5.44 5.38 -6.67
CA GLY A 46 -6.28 6.08 -5.72
C GLY A 46 -7.17 5.15 -4.89
N LYS A 47 -7.77 4.12 -5.52
CA LYS A 47 -8.57 3.11 -4.82
C LYS A 47 -7.73 2.29 -3.82
N ILE A 48 -6.49 1.96 -4.18
CA ILE A 48 -5.54 1.25 -3.31
C ILE A 48 -5.16 2.14 -2.12
N GLU A 49 -4.81 3.41 -2.35
CA GLU A 49 -4.47 4.37 -1.29
C GLU A 49 -5.61 4.56 -0.28
N ARG A 50 -6.88 4.41 -0.72
CA ARG A 50 -8.08 4.49 0.13
C ARG A 50 -8.57 3.13 0.65
N ALA A 51 -7.86 2.03 0.35
CA ALA A 51 -8.25 0.66 0.68
C ALA A 51 -9.63 0.24 0.14
N GLU A 52 -10.08 0.82 -0.98
CA GLU A 52 -11.32 0.46 -1.66
C GLU A 52 -11.19 -0.84 -2.47
N ILE A 53 -9.96 -1.18 -2.88
CA ILE A 53 -9.63 -2.42 -3.59
C ILE A 53 -8.35 -3.03 -3.03
N ASP A 54 -8.14 -4.32 -3.31
CA ASP A 54 -6.89 -5.01 -3.01
C ASP A 54 -5.79 -4.61 -3.97
N CYS A 55 -4.57 -4.46 -3.45
CA CYS A 55 -3.39 -4.32 -4.28
C CYS A 55 -2.91 -5.71 -4.72
N LYS A 56 -2.91 -5.96 -6.03
CA LYS A 56 -2.32 -7.20 -6.58
C LYS A 56 -0.80 -7.16 -6.43
N PHE A 57 -0.17 -8.31 -6.21
CA PHE A 57 1.28 -8.42 -5.98
C PHE A 57 2.14 -7.71 -7.03
N VAL A 58 1.83 -7.88 -8.33
CA VAL A 58 2.56 -7.20 -9.41
C VAL A 58 2.37 -5.68 -9.37
N THR A 59 1.17 -5.20 -9.01
CA THR A 59 0.89 -3.77 -8.85
C THR A 59 1.65 -3.21 -7.65
N PHE A 60 1.66 -3.93 -6.51
CA PHE A 60 2.46 -3.59 -5.34
C PHE A 60 3.94 -3.46 -5.73
N TRP A 61 4.49 -4.43 -6.45
CA TRP A 61 5.89 -4.42 -6.83
C TRP A 61 6.25 -3.18 -7.66
N LYS A 62 5.41 -2.85 -8.66
CA LYS A 62 5.57 -1.62 -9.45
C LYS A 62 5.46 -0.35 -8.60
N ILE A 63 4.51 -0.31 -7.66
CA ILE A 63 4.36 0.83 -6.75
C ILE A 63 5.62 0.98 -5.91
N ALA A 64 6.14 -0.09 -5.31
CA ALA A 64 7.36 -0.02 -4.49
C ALA A 64 8.56 0.51 -5.30
N GLU A 65 8.78 -0.02 -6.51
CA GLU A 65 9.83 0.45 -7.42
C GLU A 65 9.64 1.92 -7.81
N ALA A 66 8.42 2.34 -8.15
CA ALA A 66 8.08 3.73 -8.46
C ALA A 66 8.26 4.66 -7.25
N LEU A 67 8.08 4.14 -6.04
CA LEU A 67 8.35 4.87 -4.81
C LEU A 67 9.86 4.95 -4.47
N GLY A 68 10.73 4.26 -5.23
CA GLY A 68 12.15 4.15 -4.93
C GLY A 68 12.46 3.24 -3.73
N VAL A 69 11.53 2.37 -3.34
CA VAL A 69 11.65 1.49 -2.16
C VAL A 69 11.69 0.04 -2.63
N LYS A 70 12.62 -0.75 -2.08
CA LYS A 70 12.60 -2.20 -2.34
C LYS A 70 11.31 -2.81 -1.77
N PRO A 71 10.63 -3.73 -2.48
CA PRO A 71 9.43 -4.38 -1.96
C PRO A 71 9.60 -4.97 -0.56
N SER A 72 10.76 -5.58 -0.27
CA SER A 72 11.07 -6.11 1.07
C SER A 72 11.12 -5.02 2.15
N GLU A 73 11.68 -3.86 1.86
CA GLU A 73 11.74 -2.73 2.80
C GLU A 73 10.34 -2.12 2.99
N PHE A 74 9.54 -2.08 1.93
CA PHE A 74 8.14 -1.64 2.05
C PHE A 74 7.35 -2.57 2.98
N VAL A 75 7.48 -3.89 2.81
CA VAL A 75 6.84 -4.87 3.69
C VAL A 75 7.33 -4.71 5.13
N LYS A 76 8.64 -4.52 5.32
CA LYS A 76 9.21 -4.27 6.65
C LYS A 76 8.63 -3.03 7.33
N ILE A 77 8.44 -1.93 6.59
CA ILE A 77 7.76 -0.73 7.11
C ILE A 77 6.34 -1.05 7.60
N LEU A 78 5.62 -1.92 6.89
CA LEU A 78 4.29 -2.35 7.33
C LEU A 78 4.36 -3.19 8.61
N GLU A 79 5.26 -4.17 8.66
CA GLU A 79 5.47 -5.01 9.85
C GLU A 79 5.84 -4.16 11.08
N ASP A 80 6.76 -3.21 10.93
CA ASP A 80 7.19 -2.29 12.00
C ASP A 80 6.00 -1.46 12.56
N ILE A 81 5.04 -1.08 11.71
CA ILE A 81 3.85 -0.29 12.13
C ILE A 81 2.75 -1.19 12.71
N LEU A 82 2.56 -2.39 12.16
CA LEU A 82 1.53 -3.34 12.60
C LEU A 82 1.89 -3.97 13.95
N GLY A 83 3.18 -4.13 14.23
CA GLY A 83 3.70 -4.80 15.42
C GLY A 83 3.72 -6.33 15.28
N ASP A 84 4.53 -6.96 16.12
CA ASP A 84 4.85 -8.40 16.05
C ASP A 84 3.61 -9.31 16.24
N ASP A 85 2.58 -8.83 16.92
CA ASP A 85 1.37 -9.60 17.23
C ASP A 85 0.32 -9.59 16.10
N PHE A 86 0.54 -8.82 15.02
CA PHE A 86 -0.42 -8.74 13.92
C PHE A 86 -0.43 -10.00 13.06
N THR A 87 -1.59 -10.65 12.96
CA THR A 87 -1.79 -11.80 12.08
C THR A 87 -3.16 -11.75 11.39
N LEU A 88 -3.18 -12.12 10.10
CA LEU A 88 -4.41 -12.31 9.33
C LEU A 88 -5.02 -13.72 9.50
N ILE A 89 -4.27 -14.63 10.12
CA ILE A 89 -4.73 -15.99 10.41
C ILE A 89 -5.34 -15.95 11.81
N ASP A 90 -6.60 -16.36 11.90
CA ASP A 90 -7.24 -16.63 13.19
C ASP A 90 -6.83 -18.05 13.62
N GLU A 91 -6.30 -18.19 14.84
CA GLU A 91 -6.08 -19.50 15.48
C GLU A 91 -7.40 -20.21 15.81
#